data_AF-A0A4Y7LE16-F1
#
_entry.id   AF-A0A4Y7LE16-F1
#
_cell.length_a   1.000
_cell.length_b   1.000
_cell.length_c   1.000
_cell.angle_alpha   90.00
_cell.angle_beta   90.00
_cell.angle_gamma   90.00
#
_symmetry.space_group_name_H-M   'P 1'
#
loop_
_entity.id
_entity.type
_entity.pdbx_description
1 polymer ?
#
loop_
_entity_poly.entity_id
_entity_poly.type
_entity_poly.pdbx_seq_one_letter_code
_entity_poly.pdbx_strand_id
1 'polypeptide(L)'
;MVNFIYEMPEQGTEENLVLMRDTEEEKIVEAIASGLGMRRVGFIFTQTIGQSKKDYTLSNSEVLQAAELHGESGLKEWVTALVKLKVNEEGGADVHFEAFQMSDICVKLFKEGWFETDCGGDYDPKVSRMKKEVVVGVKDVKEVDNDFFLVVVKILDHQGPLSTSFPVENRITSIPPRALKTHLDKAKSLPFVRRISDFHLLLLLSRFFDVNSDVPALCQCVQLQSTVPEGYQLLIESMAKFVIRIGLIDQLKYPEVDTRGCLDSFSAYLFVSSDATATHQHMIHCGVFKERERECALGGRASKEGTAERAIVEPHGRTKPALDWDDENISAAFSNITDLEK
;
A
#
# COMPACT_ATOMS: atom_id res chain seq x y z
N MET A 1 -12.92 -1.95 -4.52
CA MET A 1 -11.90 -2.70 -5.29
C MET A 1 -10.70 -1.79 -5.46
N VAL A 2 -9.55 -2.09 -4.85
CA VAL A 2 -8.34 -1.28 -4.99
C VAL A 2 -7.76 -1.52 -6.38
N ASN A 3 -7.54 -0.43 -7.12
CA ASN A 3 -7.11 -0.45 -8.51
C ASN A 3 -5.64 -0.05 -8.69
N PHE A 4 -5.13 0.84 -7.84
CA PHE A 4 -3.71 1.20 -7.79
C PHE A 4 -3.34 1.71 -6.38
N ILE A 5 -2.04 1.83 -6.16
CA ILE A 5 -1.43 2.33 -4.93
C ILE A 5 -0.48 3.46 -5.32
N TYR A 6 -0.48 4.56 -4.58
CA TYR A 6 0.48 5.66 -4.77
C TYR A 6 1.41 5.74 -3.56
N GLU A 7 2.71 5.55 -3.79
CA GLU A 7 3.75 5.60 -2.75
C GLU A 7 4.11 7.07 -2.50
N MET A 8 3.85 7.56 -1.28
CA MET A 8 4.15 8.94 -0.92
C MET A 8 5.66 9.14 -0.81
N PRO A 9 6.18 10.36 -1.03
CA PRO A 9 7.54 10.67 -0.64
C PRO A 9 7.70 10.42 0.87
N GLU A 10 8.68 9.62 1.22
CA GLU A 10 8.89 9.15 2.58
C GLU A 10 10.37 9.14 2.94
N GLN A 11 10.66 9.32 4.22
CA GLN A 11 12.01 9.25 4.77
C GLN A 11 11.98 8.53 6.10
N GLY A 12 12.79 7.49 6.25
CA GLY A 12 12.76 6.69 7.46
C GLY A 12 14.02 5.89 7.72
N THR A 13 14.10 5.39 8.95
CA THR A 13 14.96 4.29 9.36
C THR A 13 14.14 3.00 9.45
N GLU A 14 14.77 1.87 9.75
CA GLU A 14 14.08 0.58 9.98
C GLU A 14 12.98 0.65 11.07
N GLU A 15 13.06 1.64 11.96
CA GLU A 15 12.19 1.74 13.13
C GLU A 15 11.11 2.81 12.99
N ASN A 16 11.35 3.84 12.17
CA ASN A 16 10.47 5.00 12.03
C ASN A 16 10.46 5.51 10.59
N LEU A 17 9.27 5.62 10.02
CA LEU A 17 9.05 6.19 8.69
C LEU A 17 8.24 7.47 8.80
N VAL A 18 8.78 8.56 8.26
CA VAL A 18 8.18 9.89 8.25
C VAL A 18 7.68 10.20 6.84
N LEU A 19 6.40 10.57 6.74
CA LEU A 19 5.78 10.98 5.48
C LEU A 19 6.20 12.41 5.11
N MET A 20 6.79 12.57 3.93
CA MET A 20 7.24 13.85 3.38
C MET A 20 6.18 14.40 2.43
N ARG A 21 5.02 14.79 2.98
CA ARG A 21 3.85 15.19 2.18
C ARG A 21 4.20 16.28 1.15
N ASP A 22 3.87 15.99 -0.10
CA ASP A 22 3.98 16.93 -1.22
C ASP A 22 2.60 17.29 -1.73
N THR A 23 2.10 18.45 -1.30
CA THR A 23 0.77 18.93 -1.65
C THR A 23 0.58 19.13 -3.15
N GLU A 24 1.63 19.43 -3.92
CA GLU A 24 1.50 19.62 -5.36
C GLU A 24 1.44 18.27 -6.09
N GLU A 25 2.25 17.30 -5.67
CA GLU A 25 2.16 15.94 -6.22
C GLU A 25 0.84 15.26 -5.84
N GLU A 26 0.39 15.39 -4.58
CA GLU A 26 -0.90 14.86 -4.12
C GLU A 26 -2.07 15.42 -4.95
N LYS A 27 -2.06 16.71 -5.31
CA LYS A 27 -3.09 17.29 -6.21
C LYS A 27 -3.09 16.65 -7.58
N ILE A 28 -1.92 16.34 -8.13
CA ILE A 28 -1.80 15.67 -9.43
C ILE A 28 -2.34 14.24 -9.34
N VAL A 29 -1.98 13.52 -8.27
CA VAL A 29 -2.49 12.16 -8.00
C VAL A 29 -4.02 12.17 -7.87
N GLU A 30 -4.59 13.14 -7.14
CA GLU A 30 -6.04 13.30 -7.02
C GLU A 30 -6.71 13.63 -8.36
N ALA A 31 -6.08 14.49 -9.20
CA ALA A 31 -6.57 14.81 -10.53
C ALA A 31 -6.59 13.58 -11.46
N ILE A 32 -5.51 12.79 -11.45
CA ILE A 32 -5.42 11.53 -12.22
C ILE A 32 -6.48 10.55 -11.72
N ALA A 33 -6.57 10.33 -10.40
CA ALA A 33 -7.55 9.45 -9.81
C ALA A 33 -8.98 9.86 -10.22
N SER A 34 -9.32 11.13 -10.07
CA SER A 34 -10.63 11.66 -10.47
C SER A 34 -10.90 11.47 -11.97
N GLY A 35 -9.90 11.72 -12.83
CA GLY A 35 -10.01 11.54 -14.27
C GLY A 35 -10.18 10.08 -14.69
N LEU A 36 -9.68 9.13 -13.90
CA LEU A 36 -9.87 7.70 -14.08
C LEU A 36 -11.19 7.19 -13.47
N GLY A 37 -11.99 8.07 -12.86
CA GLY A 37 -13.19 7.68 -12.12
C GLY A 37 -12.84 6.88 -10.86
N MET A 38 -11.76 7.23 -10.19
CA MET A 38 -11.26 6.60 -8.97
C MET A 38 -11.17 7.61 -7.83
N ARG A 39 -11.16 7.11 -6.59
CA ARG A 39 -11.03 7.91 -5.37
C ARG A 39 -10.11 7.25 -4.36
N ARG A 40 -9.44 8.07 -3.55
CA ARG A 40 -8.66 7.63 -2.39
C ARG A 40 -9.60 7.06 -1.32
N VAL A 41 -9.26 5.91 -0.74
CA VAL A 41 -10.09 5.22 0.28
C VAL A 41 -9.33 4.69 1.46
N GLY A 42 -8.01 4.81 1.45
CA GLY A 42 -7.24 4.18 2.49
C GLY A 42 -5.76 4.48 2.41
N PHE A 43 -5.09 3.90 3.38
CA PHE A 43 -3.67 3.98 3.62
C PHE A 43 -3.14 2.57 3.80
N ILE A 44 -1.94 2.30 3.30
CA ILE A 44 -1.22 1.05 3.51
C ILE A 44 0.20 1.32 3.93
N PHE A 45 0.70 0.56 4.90
CA PHE A 45 2.10 0.61 5.29
C PHE A 45 2.61 -0.76 5.71
N THR A 46 3.93 -0.90 5.77
CA THR A 46 4.63 -2.09 6.25
C THR A 46 5.17 -1.92 7.65
N GLN A 47 5.14 -3.00 8.43
CA GLN A 47 5.94 -3.16 9.64
C GLN A 47 7.18 -3.98 9.35
N THR A 48 8.33 -3.56 9.89
CA THR A 48 9.59 -4.30 9.75
C THR A 48 9.58 -5.62 10.50
N ILE A 49 10.53 -6.50 10.19
CA ILE A 49 10.70 -7.82 10.83
C ILE A 49 10.89 -7.68 12.36
N GLY A 50 11.52 -6.59 12.83
CA GLY A 50 11.67 -6.31 14.26
C GLY A 50 10.36 -5.90 14.94
N GLN A 51 9.49 -5.16 14.23
CA GLN A 51 8.18 -4.75 14.72
C GLN A 51 7.16 -5.89 14.66
N SER A 52 7.23 -6.76 13.64
CA SER A 52 6.31 -7.89 13.46
C SER A 52 6.44 -9.00 14.53
N LYS A 53 7.49 -8.95 15.34
CA LYS A 53 7.73 -9.86 16.49
C LYS A 53 7.11 -9.38 17.81
N LYS A 54 6.45 -8.21 17.84
CA LYS A 54 5.90 -7.62 19.06
C LYS A 54 4.43 -8.05 19.28
N ASP A 55 4.00 -8.10 20.54
CA ASP A 55 2.65 -8.54 20.97
C ASP A 55 1.57 -7.44 20.81
N TYR A 56 1.57 -6.72 19.70
CA TYR A 56 0.55 -5.74 19.35
C TYR A 56 0.32 -5.71 17.83
N THR A 57 -0.91 -5.35 17.43
CA THR A 57 -1.25 -5.21 16.01
C THR A 57 -0.71 -3.90 15.45
N LEU A 58 -1.11 -2.78 16.07
CA LEU A 58 -0.62 -1.44 15.76
C LEU A 58 -0.05 -0.79 17.01
N SER A 59 1.05 -0.06 16.82
CA SER A 59 1.62 0.83 17.82
C SER A 59 0.84 2.13 17.92
N ASN A 60 1.04 2.88 19.00
CA ASN A 60 0.38 4.18 19.19
C ASN A 60 0.64 5.15 18.02
N SER A 61 1.87 5.24 17.53
CA SER A 61 2.21 6.13 16.41
C SER A 61 1.46 5.74 15.14
N GLU A 62 1.33 4.44 14.86
CA GLU A 62 0.58 3.92 13.71
C GLU A 62 -0.93 4.16 13.88
N VAL A 63 -1.48 4.00 15.09
CA VAL A 63 -2.89 4.33 15.39
C VAL A 63 -3.16 5.81 15.19
N LEU A 64 -2.26 6.69 15.68
CA LEU A 64 -2.40 8.14 15.51
C LEU A 64 -2.33 8.54 14.04
N GLN A 65 -1.36 7.99 13.28
CA GLN A 65 -1.23 8.25 11.85
C GLN A 65 -2.46 7.74 11.07
N ALA A 66 -2.95 6.53 11.39
CA ALA A 66 -4.16 6.00 10.77
C ALA A 66 -5.41 6.84 11.10
N ALA A 67 -5.54 7.31 12.35
CA ALA A 67 -6.64 8.15 12.80
C ALA A 67 -6.58 9.55 12.18
N GLU A 68 -5.38 10.11 12.00
CA GLU A 68 -5.15 11.37 11.30
C GLU A 68 -5.61 11.28 9.84
N LEU A 69 -5.11 10.29 9.09
CA LEU A 69 -5.45 10.09 7.68
C LEU A 69 -6.94 9.77 7.47
N HIS A 70 -7.54 8.93 8.32
CA HIS A 70 -8.99 8.68 8.30
C HIS A 70 -9.75 9.98 8.62
N GLY A 71 -9.32 10.72 9.64
CA GLY A 71 -9.93 11.97 10.07
C GLY A 71 -9.94 13.05 8.97
N GLU A 72 -8.81 13.24 8.30
CA GLU A 72 -8.61 14.16 7.18
C GLU A 72 -9.43 13.78 5.94
N SER A 73 -9.59 12.47 5.67
CA SER A 73 -10.31 11.99 4.49
C SER A 73 -11.78 12.44 4.44
N GLY A 74 -12.40 12.68 5.60
CA GLY A 74 -13.83 12.95 5.71
C GLY A 74 -14.74 11.78 5.31
N LEU A 75 -14.17 10.61 4.99
CA LEU A 75 -14.91 9.44 4.56
C LEU A 75 -15.40 8.64 5.77
N LYS A 76 -16.64 8.16 5.68
CA LYS A 76 -17.18 7.22 6.68
C LYS A 76 -16.44 5.88 6.64
N GLU A 77 -16.07 5.44 5.44
CA GLU A 77 -15.36 4.20 5.19
C GLU A 77 -13.94 4.54 4.74
N TRP A 78 -12.97 4.20 5.58
CA TRP A 78 -11.53 4.36 5.33
C TRP A 78 -10.80 3.11 5.78
N VAL A 79 -9.87 2.65 4.96
CA VAL A 79 -9.12 1.42 5.21
C VAL A 79 -7.68 1.75 5.56
N THR A 80 -7.19 1.12 6.61
CA THR A 80 -5.77 1.02 6.96
C THR A 80 -5.32 -0.42 6.74
N ALA A 81 -4.55 -0.64 5.68
CA ALA A 81 -3.95 -1.95 5.41
C ALA A 81 -2.53 -2.00 6.00
N LEU A 82 -2.20 -3.15 6.57
CA LEU A 82 -0.92 -3.44 7.20
C LEU A 82 -0.27 -4.62 6.50
N VAL A 83 1.01 -4.47 6.17
CA VAL A 83 1.84 -5.53 5.59
C VAL A 83 2.88 -5.96 6.62
N LYS A 84 2.78 -7.19 7.08
CA LYS A 84 3.73 -7.80 8.02
C LYS A 84 4.70 -8.69 7.26
N LEU A 85 5.99 -8.39 7.37
CA LEU A 85 7.06 -9.26 6.87
C LEU A 85 7.44 -10.25 7.97
N LYS A 86 7.35 -11.55 7.67
CA LYS A 86 7.77 -12.64 8.55
C LYS A 86 8.91 -13.40 7.90
N VAL A 87 10.00 -13.61 8.63
CA VAL A 87 11.08 -14.50 8.16
C VAL A 87 10.71 -15.93 8.51
N ASN A 88 10.66 -16.79 7.51
CA ASN A 88 10.44 -18.23 7.68
C ASN A 88 11.73 -18.93 8.15
N GLU A 89 11.60 -20.17 8.63
CA GLU A 89 12.73 -20.94 9.18
C GLU A 89 13.83 -21.25 8.15
N GLU A 90 13.53 -21.14 6.85
CA GLU A 90 14.47 -21.34 5.74
C GLU A 90 15.17 -20.03 5.29
N GLY A 91 14.90 -18.91 5.97
CA GLY A 91 15.48 -17.60 5.65
C GLY A 91 14.80 -16.87 4.48
N GLY A 92 13.66 -17.34 4.01
CA GLY A 92 12.76 -16.62 3.11
C GLY A 92 11.82 -15.67 3.86
N ALA A 93 11.36 -14.60 3.21
CA ALA A 93 10.37 -13.68 3.76
C ALA A 93 8.96 -14.05 3.26
N ASP A 94 8.06 -14.34 4.18
CA ASP A 94 6.62 -14.47 3.95
C ASP A 94 5.92 -13.12 4.22
N VAL A 95 4.93 -12.78 3.40
CA VAL A 95 4.23 -11.48 3.43
C VAL A 95 2.80 -11.69 3.87
N HIS A 96 2.43 -11.16 5.05
CA HIS A 96 1.08 -11.25 5.57
C HIS A 96 0.36 -9.90 5.47
N PHE A 97 -0.90 -9.92 5.01
CA PHE A 97 -1.72 -8.73 4.89
C PHE A 97 -2.84 -8.75 5.93
N GLU A 98 -2.97 -7.66 6.67
CA GLU A 98 -4.08 -7.38 7.56
C GLU A 98 -4.73 -6.06 7.14
N ALA A 99 -6.04 -5.92 7.29
CA ALA A 99 -6.72 -4.67 7.01
C ALA A 99 -7.66 -4.32 8.15
N PHE A 100 -7.68 -3.04 8.48
CA PHE A 100 -8.44 -2.48 9.57
C PHE A 100 -9.14 -1.20 9.12
N GLN A 101 -10.21 -0.85 9.80
CA GLN A 101 -10.78 0.48 9.80
C GLN A 101 -10.67 1.03 11.22
N MET A 102 -10.30 2.30 11.36
CA MET A 102 -10.32 2.94 12.66
C MET A 102 -11.77 3.08 13.13
N SER A 103 -12.03 2.69 14.38
CA SER A 103 -13.37 2.81 14.97
C SER A 103 -13.83 4.28 14.97
N ASP A 104 -15.15 4.49 14.85
CA ASP A 104 -15.75 5.83 14.89
C ASP A 104 -15.34 6.60 16.16
N ILE A 105 -15.17 5.88 17.28
CA ILE A 105 -14.71 6.43 18.55
C ILE A 105 -13.27 6.92 18.44
N CYS A 106 -12.36 6.13 17.84
CA CYS A 106 -10.97 6.53 17.63
C CYS A 106 -10.88 7.84 16.84
N VAL A 107 -11.56 7.91 15.69
CA VAL A 107 -11.57 9.09 14.82
C VAL A 107 -12.15 10.31 15.55
N LYS A 108 -13.20 10.11 16.34
CA LYS A 108 -13.80 11.17 17.16
C LYS A 108 -12.84 11.68 18.23
N LEU A 109 -12.22 10.79 19.01
CA LEU A 109 -11.26 11.15 20.06
C LEU A 109 -10.04 11.87 19.48
N PHE A 110 -9.59 11.46 18.30
CA PHE A 110 -8.51 12.13 17.57
C PHE A 110 -8.89 13.55 17.17
N LYS A 111 -10.05 13.74 16.54
CA LYS A 111 -10.56 15.08 16.13
C LYS A 111 -10.78 16.03 17.30
N GLU A 112 -11.17 15.50 18.45
CA GLU A 112 -11.33 16.29 19.68
C GLU A 112 -9.98 16.53 20.41
N GLY A 113 -8.87 16.00 19.91
CA GLY A 113 -7.53 16.19 20.46
C GLY A 113 -7.27 15.47 21.77
N TRP A 114 -7.97 14.36 22.04
CA TRP A 114 -7.87 13.63 23.31
C TRP A 114 -6.61 12.78 23.42
N PHE A 115 -5.98 12.39 22.31
CA PHE A 115 -4.74 11.62 22.34
C PHE A 115 -3.57 12.48 22.82
N GLU A 116 -2.68 11.86 23.60
CA GLU A 116 -1.34 12.38 23.86
C GLU A 116 -0.42 12.02 22.69
N THR A 117 0.23 13.03 22.11
CA THR A 117 1.13 12.88 20.96
C THR A 117 2.61 12.92 21.36
N ASP A 118 2.92 13.54 22.49
CA ASP A 118 4.28 13.63 23.05
C ASP A 118 4.43 12.62 24.19
N CYS A 119 4.62 11.36 23.80
CA CYS A 119 4.90 10.29 24.73
C CYS A 119 6.41 10.29 25.02
N GLY A 120 6.82 10.65 26.25
CA GLY A 120 8.23 10.62 26.66
C GLY A 120 8.88 9.23 26.53
N GLY A 121 10.16 9.11 26.88
CA GLY A 121 10.99 7.92 26.57
C GLY A 121 10.62 6.59 27.25
N ASP A 122 9.63 6.55 28.15
CA ASP A 122 9.11 5.30 28.75
C ASP A 122 7.61 5.18 28.42
N TYR A 123 7.36 4.70 27.21
CA TYR A 123 6.03 4.57 26.63
C TYR A 123 5.83 3.16 26.08
N ASP A 124 4.76 2.50 26.50
CA ASP A 124 4.38 1.21 25.93
C ASP A 124 3.69 1.43 24.57
N PRO A 125 4.30 1.00 23.44
CA PRO A 125 3.73 1.17 22.12
C PRO A 125 2.35 0.51 21.95
N LYS A 126 2.00 -0.48 22.77
CA LYS A 126 0.73 -1.22 22.70
C LYS A 126 -0.49 -0.43 23.15
N VAL A 127 -0.30 0.60 23.97
CA VAL A 127 -1.39 1.42 24.49
C VAL A 127 -1.39 2.79 23.82
N SER A 128 -2.51 3.49 23.89
CA SER A 128 -2.65 4.90 23.55
C SER A 128 -3.01 5.69 24.80
N ARG A 129 -2.21 6.71 25.13
CA ARG A 129 -2.48 7.63 26.24
C ARG A 129 -3.48 8.72 25.85
N MET A 130 -4.39 9.00 26.78
CA MET A 130 -5.46 9.99 26.65
C MET A 130 -5.24 11.12 27.65
N LYS A 131 -5.40 12.37 27.19
CA LYS A 131 -5.36 13.58 28.03
C LYS A 131 -6.47 13.64 29.07
N LYS A 132 -7.56 12.90 28.84
CA LYS A 132 -8.75 12.83 29.69
C LYS A 132 -9.11 11.37 29.95
N GLU A 133 -9.82 11.13 31.04
CA GLU A 133 -10.34 9.79 31.35
C GLU A 133 -11.38 9.37 30.32
N VAL A 134 -11.24 8.16 29.83
CA VAL A 134 -12.18 7.50 28.91
C VAL A 134 -12.69 6.22 29.55
N VAL A 135 -13.98 5.92 29.35
CA VAL A 135 -14.59 4.71 29.89
C VAL A 135 -14.35 3.54 28.94
N VAL A 136 -13.61 2.54 29.39
CA VAL A 136 -13.43 1.27 28.67
C VAL A 136 -13.94 0.13 29.56
N GLY A 137 -14.95 -0.60 29.09
CA GLY A 137 -15.50 -1.75 29.83
C GLY A 137 -15.94 -1.42 31.27
N VAL A 138 -16.56 -0.25 31.47
CA VAL A 138 -17.06 0.26 32.78
C VAL A 138 -15.95 0.82 33.71
N LYS A 139 -14.70 0.94 33.24
CA LYS A 139 -13.62 1.57 34.00
C LYS A 139 -13.15 2.85 33.34
N ASP A 140 -12.92 3.88 34.16
CA ASP A 140 -12.22 5.09 33.72
C ASP A 140 -10.73 4.80 33.62
N VAL A 141 -10.18 4.94 32.42
CA VAL A 141 -8.77 4.72 32.12
C VAL A 141 -8.21 5.88 31.32
N LYS A 142 -6.90 6.10 31.44
CA LYS A 142 -6.14 7.05 30.59
C LYS A 142 -5.26 6.34 29.57
N GLU A 143 -5.03 5.05 29.76
CA GLU A 143 -4.29 4.20 28.83
C GLU A 143 -5.28 3.18 28.25
N VAL A 144 -5.41 3.19 26.93
CA VAL A 144 -6.33 2.33 26.19
C VAL A 144 -5.51 1.40 25.31
N ASP A 145 -5.79 0.10 25.32
CA ASP A 145 -5.17 -0.84 24.40
C ASP A 145 -5.53 -0.48 22.95
N ASN A 146 -4.53 -0.45 22.06
CA ASN A 146 -4.71 -0.04 20.67
C ASN A 146 -5.71 -0.91 19.91
N ASP A 147 -5.85 -2.20 20.27
CA ASP A 147 -6.77 -3.12 19.62
C ASP A 147 -8.25 -2.68 19.77
N PHE A 148 -8.60 -1.88 20.80
CA PHE A 148 -9.95 -1.31 20.94
C PHE A 148 -10.30 -0.33 19.82
N PHE A 149 -9.30 0.23 19.14
CA PHE A 149 -9.53 1.17 18.05
C PHE A 149 -9.65 0.50 16.69
N LEU A 150 -9.35 -0.79 16.58
CA LEU A 150 -9.24 -1.50 15.31
C LEU A 150 -10.51 -2.29 15.01
N VAL A 151 -11.05 -2.08 13.80
CA VAL A 151 -12.14 -2.90 13.25
C VAL A 151 -11.59 -3.71 12.09
N VAL A 152 -11.57 -5.04 12.19
CA VAL A 152 -11.01 -5.92 11.16
C VAL A 152 -11.83 -5.86 9.87
N VAL A 153 -11.13 -5.74 8.73
CA VAL A 153 -11.70 -5.72 7.37
C VAL A 153 -11.15 -6.90 6.59
N LYS A 154 -12.01 -7.62 5.86
CA LYS A 154 -11.55 -8.76 5.05
C LYS A 154 -10.91 -8.29 3.76
N ILE A 155 -9.82 -8.95 3.37
CA ILE A 155 -9.17 -8.76 2.07
C ILE A 155 -9.59 -9.92 1.15
N LEU A 156 -9.97 -9.58 -0.06
CA LEU A 156 -10.32 -10.46 -1.16
C LEU A 156 -9.45 -10.09 -2.35
N ASP A 157 -9.12 -11.04 -3.20
CA ASP A 157 -8.35 -10.76 -4.42
C ASP A 157 -9.22 -10.06 -5.48
N HIS A 158 -8.59 -9.21 -6.30
CA HIS A 158 -9.25 -8.62 -7.48
C HIS A 158 -8.25 -8.11 -8.53
N GLN A 159 -8.50 -8.42 -9.80
CA GLN A 159 -7.71 -7.87 -10.89
C GLN A 159 -8.35 -6.58 -11.45
N GLY A 160 -7.63 -5.46 -11.33
CA GLY A 160 -8.07 -4.16 -11.83
C GLY A 160 -7.91 -3.99 -13.36
N PRO A 161 -8.46 -2.90 -13.92
CA PRO A 161 -8.40 -2.61 -15.36
C PRO A 161 -7.09 -1.94 -15.80
N LEU A 162 -6.30 -1.43 -14.84
CA LEU A 162 -5.01 -0.78 -15.07
C LEU A 162 -3.87 -1.79 -15.06
N SER A 163 -2.83 -1.49 -15.83
CA SER A 163 -1.55 -2.16 -15.77
C SER A 163 -0.74 -1.66 -14.58
N THR A 164 0.13 -2.53 -14.08
CA THR A 164 1.01 -2.35 -12.90
C THR A 164 2.47 -2.57 -13.27
N SER A 165 2.82 -2.41 -14.55
CA SER A 165 4.11 -2.82 -15.10
C SER A 165 5.11 -1.68 -15.23
N PHE A 166 4.66 -0.43 -15.05
CA PHE A 166 5.53 0.73 -15.06
C PHE A 166 6.24 0.89 -13.71
N PRO A 167 7.51 1.35 -13.68
CA PRO A 167 8.22 1.59 -12.43
C PRO A 167 7.51 2.63 -11.55
N VAL A 168 7.41 2.33 -10.26
CA VAL A 168 6.79 3.18 -9.24
C VAL A 168 7.73 4.32 -8.83
N GLU A 169 7.15 5.51 -8.63
CA GLU A 169 7.79 6.72 -8.11
C GLU A 169 8.27 6.59 -6.65
N ASN A 170 9.02 7.58 -6.17
CA ASN A 170 9.42 7.72 -4.76
C ASN A 170 10.21 6.54 -4.15
N ARG A 171 10.66 5.60 -4.99
CA ARG A 171 11.57 4.51 -4.61
C ARG A 171 13.02 4.97 -4.62
N ILE A 172 13.86 4.28 -3.83
CA ILE A 172 15.33 4.50 -3.77
C ILE A 172 15.96 4.48 -5.17
N THR A 173 15.46 3.63 -6.06
CA THR A 173 15.88 3.62 -7.46
C THR A 173 14.97 4.56 -8.25
N SER A 174 15.53 5.71 -8.67
CA SER A 174 14.86 6.61 -9.61
C SER A 174 14.38 5.85 -10.85
N ILE A 175 13.22 6.26 -11.38
CA ILE A 175 12.67 5.72 -12.63
C ILE A 175 13.75 5.76 -13.71
N PRO A 176 14.09 4.62 -14.35
CA PRO A 176 15.11 4.58 -15.37
C PRO A 176 14.80 5.55 -16.53
N PRO A 177 15.78 6.28 -17.07
CA PRO A 177 15.56 7.24 -18.15
C PRO A 177 14.94 6.66 -19.44
N ARG A 178 14.99 5.33 -19.61
CA ARG A 178 14.41 4.57 -20.73
C ARG A 178 13.18 3.75 -20.34
N ALA A 179 12.63 3.95 -19.14
CA ALA A 179 11.46 3.21 -18.64
C ALA A 179 10.26 3.40 -19.56
N LEU A 180 9.97 4.65 -19.94
CA LEU A 180 8.88 4.99 -20.87
C LEU A 180 8.98 4.23 -22.20
N LYS A 181 10.15 4.28 -22.84
CA LYS A 181 10.41 3.53 -24.08
C LYS A 181 10.21 2.03 -23.90
N THR A 182 10.80 1.48 -22.85
CA THR A 182 10.79 0.04 -22.58
C THR A 182 9.36 -0.46 -22.35
N HIS A 183 8.55 0.31 -21.62
CA HIS A 183 7.15 0.02 -21.37
C HIS A 183 6.31 0.05 -22.66
N LEU A 184 6.44 1.12 -23.46
CA LEU A 184 5.71 1.24 -24.73
C LEU A 184 6.12 0.15 -25.74
N ASP A 185 7.41 -0.20 -25.80
CA ASP A 185 7.94 -1.24 -26.68
C ASP A 185 7.42 -2.64 -26.29
N LYS A 186 7.31 -2.92 -24.98
CA LYS A 186 6.74 -4.18 -24.47
C LYS A 186 5.27 -4.32 -24.84
N ALA A 187 4.51 -3.23 -24.77
CA ALA A 187 3.08 -3.20 -25.06
C ALA A 187 2.73 -2.85 -26.52
N LYS A 188 3.71 -2.89 -27.44
CA LYS A 188 3.54 -2.43 -28.84
C LYS A 188 2.47 -3.17 -29.65
N SER A 189 2.08 -4.38 -29.23
CA SER A 189 1.01 -5.17 -29.85
C SER A 189 -0.39 -4.70 -29.45
N LEU A 190 -0.52 -3.94 -28.37
CA LEU A 190 -1.80 -3.46 -27.84
C LEU A 190 -2.19 -2.11 -28.45
N PRO A 191 -3.48 -1.73 -28.44
CA PRO A 191 -3.91 -0.38 -28.76
C PRO A 191 -3.22 0.67 -27.86
N PHE A 192 -2.94 1.86 -28.38
CA PHE A 192 -2.19 2.88 -27.64
C PHE A 192 -2.77 3.19 -26.26
N VAL A 193 -4.10 3.30 -26.16
CA VAL A 193 -4.81 3.54 -24.89
C VAL A 193 -4.48 2.48 -23.82
N ARG A 194 -4.33 1.21 -24.21
CA ARG A 194 -3.95 0.12 -23.30
C ARG A 194 -2.50 0.22 -22.85
N ARG A 195 -1.62 0.76 -23.69
CA ARG A 195 -0.20 0.97 -23.33
C ARG A 195 -0.03 2.05 -22.27
N ILE A 196 -0.90 3.07 -22.29
CA ILE A 196 -0.91 4.16 -21.32
C ILE A 196 -1.86 3.95 -20.14
N SER A 197 -2.56 2.81 -20.08
CA SER A 197 -3.49 2.47 -18.99
C SER A 197 -2.72 2.00 -17.74
N ASP A 198 -1.82 2.82 -17.24
CA ASP A 198 -0.98 2.55 -16.06
C ASP A 198 -0.87 3.84 -15.24
N PHE A 199 -1.17 3.77 -13.95
CA PHE A 199 -1.24 4.96 -13.08
C PHE A 199 0.13 5.64 -12.95
N HIS A 200 1.20 4.88 -12.69
CA HIS A 200 2.54 5.42 -12.48
C HIS A 200 3.09 6.04 -13.76
N LEU A 201 2.72 5.47 -14.92
CA LEU A 201 2.99 6.09 -16.21
C LEU A 201 2.25 7.43 -16.37
N LEU A 202 0.95 7.50 -16.05
CA LEU A 202 0.19 8.74 -16.13
C LEU A 202 0.76 9.83 -15.20
N LEU A 203 1.21 9.44 -14.01
CA LEU A 203 1.88 10.34 -13.06
C LEU A 203 3.23 10.85 -13.58
N LEU A 204 3.98 10.01 -14.29
CA LEU A 204 5.17 10.49 -14.99
C LEU A 204 4.81 11.49 -16.09
N LEU A 205 3.79 11.18 -16.89
CA LEU A 205 3.37 12.02 -18.00
C LEU A 205 2.84 13.38 -17.53
N SER A 206 2.14 13.46 -16.39
CA SER A 206 1.65 14.73 -15.84
C SER A 206 2.75 15.73 -15.48
N ARG A 207 4.01 15.32 -15.44
CA ARG A 207 5.17 16.24 -15.28
C ARG A 207 5.47 17.04 -16.55
N PHE A 208 4.95 16.62 -17.70
CA PHE A 208 5.19 17.21 -19.01
C PHE A 208 3.93 17.75 -19.69
N PHE A 209 2.76 17.42 -19.14
CA PHE A 209 1.45 17.78 -19.65
C PHE A 209 0.75 18.75 -18.70
N ASP A 210 -0.16 19.57 -19.22
CA ASP A 210 -0.93 20.47 -18.39
C ASP A 210 -1.93 19.70 -17.52
N VAL A 211 -1.82 19.86 -16.20
CA VAL A 211 -2.61 19.13 -15.21
C VAL A 211 -4.10 19.45 -15.30
N ASN A 212 -4.48 20.62 -15.81
CA ASN A 212 -5.86 21.08 -15.85
C ASN A 212 -6.60 20.69 -17.14
N SER A 213 -5.87 20.30 -18.19
CA SER A 213 -6.44 20.07 -19.52
C SER A 213 -6.01 18.73 -20.13
N ASP A 214 -4.70 18.50 -20.25
CA ASP A 214 -4.15 17.32 -20.91
C ASP A 214 -4.33 16.06 -20.05
N VAL A 215 -4.03 16.14 -18.75
CA VAL A 215 -4.15 15.00 -17.83
C VAL A 215 -5.59 14.48 -17.75
N PRO A 216 -6.63 15.32 -17.56
CA PRO A 216 -8.03 14.87 -17.62
C PRO A 216 -8.40 14.23 -18.95
N ALA A 217 -7.94 14.77 -20.08
CA ALA A 217 -8.22 14.22 -21.41
C ALA A 217 -7.61 12.81 -21.59
N LEU A 218 -6.36 12.63 -21.17
CA LEU A 218 -5.69 11.32 -21.20
C LEU A 218 -6.37 10.32 -20.26
N CYS A 219 -6.72 10.73 -19.04
CA CYS A 219 -7.42 9.87 -18.09
C CYS A 219 -8.79 9.47 -18.59
N GLN A 220 -9.55 10.37 -19.22
CA GLN A 220 -10.83 10.05 -19.84
C GLN A 220 -10.68 9.02 -20.96
N CYS A 221 -9.63 9.11 -21.77
CA CYS A 221 -9.34 8.10 -22.79
C CYS A 221 -9.09 6.73 -22.16
N VAL A 222 -8.31 6.68 -21.07
CA VAL A 222 -8.05 5.44 -20.32
C VAL A 222 -9.32 4.91 -19.66
N GLN A 223 -10.13 5.75 -19.04
CA GLN A 223 -11.37 5.35 -18.39
C GLN A 223 -12.38 4.75 -19.39
N LEU A 224 -12.58 5.43 -20.53
CA LEU A 224 -13.52 5.00 -21.57
C LEU A 224 -12.93 3.97 -22.54
N GLN A 225 -11.64 3.64 -22.39
CA GLN A 225 -10.87 2.82 -23.34
C GLN A 225 -11.03 3.31 -24.79
N SER A 226 -11.03 4.63 -24.97
CA SER A 226 -11.24 5.28 -26.26
C SER A 226 -9.93 5.59 -27.00
N THR A 227 -10.05 6.02 -28.25
CA THR A 227 -8.88 6.38 -29.07
C THR A 227 -8.21 7.64 -28.51
N VAL A 228 -6.93 7.53 -28.19
CA VAL A 228 -6.09 8.67 -27.78
C VAL A 228 -5.85 9.58 -29.00
N PRO A 229 -6.05 10.90 -28.91
CA PRO A 229 -5.76 11.82 -30.01
C PRO A 229 -4.31 11.70 -30.52
N GLU A 230 -4.12 11.76 -31.84
CA GLU A 230 -2.82 11.55 -32.48
C GLU A 230 -1.72 12.49 -31.95
N GLY A 231 -2.08 13.75 -31.64
CA GLY A 231 -1.16 14.71 -31.04
C GLY A 231 -0.53 14.20 -29.73
N TYR A 232 -1.34 13.62 -28.83
CA TYR A 232 -0.83 13.04 -27.59
C TYR A 232 0.01 11.79 -27.84
N GLN A 233 -0.39 10.94 -28.80
CA GLN A 233 0.41 9.76 -29.15
C GLN A 233 1.81 10.17 -29.62
N LEU A 234 1.90 11.15 -30.52
CA LEU A 234 3.17 11.65 -31.04
C LEU A 234 4.04 12.29 -29.94
N LEU A 235 3.44 13.06 -29.03
CA LEU A 235 4.16 13.67 -27.91
C LEU A 235 4.74 12.60 -26.98
N ILE A 236 3.93 11.63 -26.57
CA ILE A 236 4.36 10.54 -25.68
C ILE A 236 5.43 9.67 -26.36
N GLU A 237 5.28 9.35 -27.64
CA GLU A 237 6.30 8.62 -28.39
C GLU A 237 7.59 9.42 -28.58
N SER A 238 7.49 10.74 -28.77
CA SER A 238 8.65 11.63 -28.84
C SER A 238 9.40 11.66 -27.52
N MET A 239 8.67 11.77 -26.40
CA MET A 239 9.19 11.67 -25.05
C MET A 239 9.88 10.32 -24.81
N ALA A 240 9.35 9.22 -25.33
CA ALA A 240 9.97 7.91 -25.24
C ALA A 240 11.28 7.79 -26.05
N LYS A 241 11.40 8.53 -27.15
CA LYS A 241 12.60 8.55 -27.99
C LYS A 241 13.71 9.41 -27.38
N PHE A 242 13.35 10.46 -26.62
CA PHE A 242 14.30 11.28 -25.89
C PHE A 242 14.69 10.61 -24.56
N VAL A 243 15.97 10.68 -24.20
CA VAL A 243 16.38 10.29 -22.85
C VAL A 243 15.91 11.38 -21.90
N ILE A 244 14.76 11.16 -21.28
CA ILE A 244 14.26 12.06 -20.24
C ILE A 244 15.17 11.88 -19.02
N ARG A 245 15.93 12.92 -18.66
CA ARG A 245 16.63 12.95 -17.37
C ARG A 245 15.61 13.23 -16.26
N ILE A 246 14.78 12.24 -15.96
CA ILE A 246 13.78 12.30 -14.88
C ILE A 246 14.51 12.45 -13.54
N GLY A 247 15.59 11.67 -13.34
CA GLY A 247 16.33 11.63 -12.07
C GLY A 247 16.96 12.94 -11.62
N LEU A 248 17.14 13.93 -12.51
CA LEU A 248 17.71 15.23 -12.11
C LEU A 248 16.69 16.14 -11.42
N ILE A 249 15.39 15.97 -11.70
CA ILE A 249 14.33 16.76 -11.05
C ILE A 249 14.03 16.19 -9.66
N ASP A 250 14.02 14.86 -9.51
CA ASP A 250 13.75 14.22 -8.21
C ASP A 250 14.92 14.39 -7.24
N GLN A 251 16.18 14.28 -7.70
CA GLN A 251 17.36 14.57 -6.88
C GLN A 251 17.46 16.03 -6.41
N LEU A 252 16.87 16.98 -7.16
CA LEU A 252 16.81 18.39 -6.75
C LEU A 252 15.69 18.66 -5.74
N LYS A 253 14.60 17.89 -5.80
CA LYS A 253 13.44 18.04 -4.91
C LYS A 253 13.65 17.32 -3.57
N TYR A 254 14.32 16.17 -3.60
CA TYR A 254 14.66 15.36 -2.43
C TYR A 254 16.13 14.93 -2.52
N PRO A 255 17.06 15.61 -1.84
CA PRO A 255 18.49 15.24 -1.90
C PRO A 255 18.72 13.84 -1.33
N GLU A 256 19.60 13.06 -1.98
CA GLU A 256 20.01 11.73 -1.51
C GLU A 256 20.54 11.81 -0.07
N VAL A 257 19.87 11.11 0.84
CA VAL A 257 20.36 10.85 2.21
C VAL A 257 20.29 9.35 2.45
N ASP A 258 21.26 8.84 3.21
CA ASP A 258 21.59 7.44 3.45
C ASP A 258 20.36 6.56 3.81
N THR A 259 19.74 5.92 2.82
CA THR A 259 18.58 5.01 2.96
C THR A 259 18.98 3.54 3.17
N ARG A 260 20.23 3.26 3.56
CA ARG A 260 20.76 1.88 3.73
C ARG A 260 19.97 0.98 4.69
N GLY A 261 18.99 1.50 5.43
CA GLY A 261 18.09 0.73 6.31
C GLY A 261 16.60 0.74 5.92
N CYS A 262 16.20 1.33 4.79
CA CYS A 262 14.79 1.52 4.42
C CYS A 262 14.30 0.53 3.34
N LEU A 263 14.98 -0.61 3.16
CA LEU A 263 14.64 -1.56 2.09
C LEU A 263 13.31 -2.31 2.33
N ASP A 264 12.82 -2.31 3.58
CA ASP A 264 11.69 -3.15 4.00
C ASP A 264 10.49 -2.33 4.52
N SER A 265 10.50 -0.99 4.37
CA SER A 265 9.43 -0.12 4.87
C SER A 265 8.94 0.88 3.82
N PHE A 266 7.62 0.92 3.58
CA PHE A 266 6.95 1.94 2.78
C PHE A 266 5.57 2.32 3.37
N SER A 267 5.03 3.42 2.88
CA SER A 267 3.69 3.93 3.14
C SER A 267 3.04 4.50 1.87
N ALA A 268 1.76 4.20 1.66
CA ALA A 268 1.08 4.51 0.40
C ALA A 268 -0.43 4.70 0.53
N TYR A 269 -1.03 5.45 -0.40
CA TYR A 269 -2.49 5.60 -0.48
C TYR A 269 -3.13 4.53 -1.36
N LEU A 270 -4.33 4.08 -0.97
CA LEU A 270 -5.16 3.12 -1.71
C LEU A 270 -6.25 3.83 -2.52
N PHE A 271 -6.39 3.49 -3.79
CA PHE A 271 -7.40 4.06 -4.69
C PHE A 271 -8.36 3.01 -5.25
N VAL A 272 -9.66 3.33 -5.31
CA VAL A 272 -10.72 2.45 -5.85
C VAL A 272 -11.55 3.18 -6.89
N SER A 273 -12.18 2.43 -7.80
CA SER A 273 -13.21 2.98 -8.69
C SER A 273 -14.41 3.57 -7.92
N SER A 274 -14.84 4.76 -8.34
CA SER A 274 -15.98 5.51 -7.78
C SER A 274 -17.33 4.84 -8.04
N ASP A 275 -17.44 4.02 -9.10
CA ASP A 275 -18.67 3.29 -9.46
C ASP A 275 -18.85 1.98 -8.68
N ALA A 276 -17.91 1.65 -7.79
CA ALA A 276 -18.04 0.49 -6.92
C ALA A 276 -19.17 0.72 -5.91
N THR A 277 -20.36 0.22 -6.23
CA THR A 277 -21.47 0.12 -5.28
C THR A 277 -21.00 -0.61 -4.03
N ALA A 278 -21.13 0.05 -2.88
CA ALA A 278 -20.84 -0.50 -1.56
C ALA A 278 -21.82 -1.64 -1.22
N THR A 279 -21.69 -2.79 -1.87
CA THR A 279 -22.57 -3.93 -1.58
C THR A 279 -22.10 -4.77 -0.40
N HIS A 280 -20.86 -4.64 0.08
CA HIS A 280 -20.40 -5.36 1.27
C HIS A 280 -19.52 -4.48 2.17
N GLN A 281 -20.12 -3.97 3.25
CA GLN A 281 -19.56 -3.00 4.22
C GLN A 281 -18.24 -3.38 4.92
N HIS A 282 -17.64 -4.55 4.65
CA HIS A 282 -16.48 -5.06 5.41
C HIS A 282 -15.47 -5.82 4.54
N MET A 283 -15.46 -5.59 3.21
CA MET A 283 -14.59 -6.33 2.30
C MET A 283 -13.85 -5.41 1.32
N ILE A 284 -12.53 -5.55 1.28
CA ILE A 284 -11.63 -4.92 0.32
C ILE A 284 -11.26 -5.96 -0.72
N HIS A 285 -11.37 -5.60 -1.99
CA HIS A 285 -10.95 -6.45 -3.10
C HIS A 285 -9.66 -5.86 -3.72
N CYS A 286 -8.52 -6.54 -3.70
CA CYS A 286 -7.22 -6.03 -4.17
C CYS A 286 -6.33 -7.14 -4.74
N GLY A 287 -5.87 -7.01 -5.99
CA GLY A 287 -4.90 -7.92 -6.63
C GLY A 287 -3.52 -7.31 -6.79
N VAL A 288 -3.33 -6.04 -6.40
CA VAL A 288 -2.02 -5.38 -6.35
C VAL A 288 -1.10 -6.03 -5.31
N PHE A 289 -1.67 -6.71 -4.30
CA PHE A 289 -0.92 -7.37 -3.23
C PHE A 289 -0.05 -8.56 -3.72
N LYS A 290 -0.52 -9.35 -4.70
CA LYS A 290 0.21 -10.53 -5.20
C LYS A 290 1.45 -10.17 -6.02
N GLU A 291 1.42 -9.04 -6.73
CA GLU A 291 2.60 -8.59 -7.49
C GLU A 291 3.67 -8.05 -6.54
N ARG A 292 3.26 -7.46 -5.41
CA ARG A 292 4.16 -7.01 -4.35
C ARG A 292 4.79 -8.13 -3.53
N GLU A 293 4.05 -9.21 -3.26
CA GLU A 293 4.58 -10.42 -2.63
C GLU A 293 5.79 -10.97 -3.42
N ARG A 294 5.73 -10.91 -4.76
CA ARG A 294 6.84 -11.30 -5.64
C ARG A 294 8.03 -10.33 -5.60
N GLU A 295 7.79 -9.03 -5.50
CA GLU A 295 8.87 -8.02 -5.43
C GLU A 295 9.62 -8.08 -4.09
N CYS A 296 8.91 -8.17 -2.96
CA CYS A 296 9.52 -8.30 -1.63
C CYS A 296 10.31 -9.62 -1.49
N ALA A 297 9.83 -10.73 -2.05
CA ALA A 297 10.55 -12.01 -2.03
C ALA A 297 11.86 -11.99 -2.85
N LEU A 298 11.98 -11.14 -3.86
CA LEU A 298 13.17 -11.05 -4.72
C LEU A 298 14.27 -10.12 -4.16
N GLY A 299 13.95 -9.25 -3.20
CA GLY A 299 14.90 -8.35 -2.53
C GLY A 299 15.86 -9.04 -1.55
N GLY A 300 15.54 -10.25 -1.10
CA GLY A 300 16.25 -10.96 -0.02
C GLY A 300 17.51 -11.75 -0.40
N ARG A 301 18.17 -11.48 -1.54
CA ARG A 301 19.40 -12.22 -1.94
C ARG A 301 20.66 -11.34 -1.97
N ALA A 302 21.30 -11.20 -0.80
CA ALA A 302 22.76 -11.13 -0.60
C ALA A 302 23.05 -11.07 0.91
N SER A 303 23.65 -12.07 1.54
CA SER A 303 25.11 -12.16 1.75
C SER A 303 25.40 -13.47 2.48
N LYS A 304 26.28 -14.31 1.93
CA LYS A 304 26.89 -15.46 2.62
C LYS A 304 28.30 -15.06 3.03
N GLU A 305 28.63 -15.16 4.31
CA GLU A 305 29.92 -15.66 4.83
C GLU A 305 29.93 -15.68 6.37
N GLY A 306 30.49 -16.73 6.96
CA GLY A 306 30.83 -16.77 8.40
C GLY A 306 30.41 -18.04 9.13
N THR A 307 31.25 -19.07 9.08
CA THR A 307 31.23 -20.26 9.95
C THR A 307 31.56 -19.94 11.41
N ALA A 308 30.79 -20.48 12.38
CA ALA A 308 31.28 -20.90 13.70
C ALA A 308 30.31 -21.89 14.38
N GLU A 309 30.87 -22.89 15.06
CA GLU A 309 30.21 -24.05 15.70
C GLU A 309 29.61 -23.79 17.10
N ARG A 310 28.52 -24.54 17.41
CA ARG A 310 28.03 -25.09 18.72
C ARG A 310 27.64 -24.09 19.84
N ALA A 311 26.60 -24.31 20.66
CA ALA A 311 26.13 -25.54 21.31
C ALA A 311 24.62 -25.53 21.71
N ILE A 312 24.14 -26.73 22.04
CA ILE A 312 22.78 -27.14 22.43
C ILE A 312 22.47 -26.81 23.90
N VAL A 313 21.25 -26.33 24.21
CA VAL A 313 20.51 -26.68 25.45
C VAL A 313 18.99 -26.63 25.17
N GLU A 314 18.34 -27.79 25.26
CA GLU A 314 16.90 -27.98 25.52
C GLU A 314 16.74 -28.38 27.01
N PRO A 315 15.60 -28.12 27.72
CA PRO A 315 14.46 -29.05 27.62
C PRO A 315 13.03 -28.55 27.99
N HIS A 316 12.05 -29.17 27.31
CA HIS A 316 10.74 -29.68 27.80
C HIS A 316 9.60 -28.68 28.15
N GLY A 317 8.34 -28.86 27.75
CA GLY A 317 7.69 -29.93 26.98
C GLY A 317 6.15 -29.84 27.01
N ARG A 318 5.53 -30.78 26.27
CA ARG A 318 4.09 -31.14 26.07
C ARG A 318 3.39 -30.52 24.84
N THR A 319 3.43 -31.16 23.65
CA THR A 319 2.56 -32.24 23.09
C THR A 319 1.10 -31.82 22.86
N LYS A 320 0.66 -31.48 21.62
CA LYS A 320 0.22 -32.27 20.43
C LYS A 320 -1.33 -32.33 20.31
N PRO A 321 -1.96 -32.53 19.12
CA PRO A 321 -1.60 -32.07 17.77
C PRO A 321 -2.79 -31.39 17.04
N ALA A 322 -2.50 -30.52 16.05
CA ALA A 322 -3.48 -30.13 15.03
C ALA A 322 -3.39 -31.09 13.84
N LEU A 323 -4.55 -31.44 13.29
CA LEU A 323 -4.74 -32.40 12.20
C LEU A 323 -3.99 -32.00 10.93
N ASP A 324 -3.27 -32.97 10.36
CA ASP A 324 -2.87 -32.99 8.95
C ASP A 324 -4.11 -32.82 8.06
N TRP A 325 -4.01 -31.91 7.10
CA TRP A 325 -4.75 -32.01 5.84
C TRP A 325 -3.71 -32.06 4.74
N ASP A 326 -3.50 -33.26 4.21
CA ASP A 326 -2.70 -33.52 3.02
C ASP A 326 -3.35 -32.84 1.80
N ASP A 327 -2.53 -32.10 1.06
CA ASP A 327 -2.77 -31.73 -0.33
C ASP A 327 -2.68 -32.99 -1.21
N GLU A 328 -3.82 -33.59 -1.56
CA GLU A 328 -3.96 -34.32 -2.83
C GLU A 328 -5.44 -34.56 -3.18
N ASN A 329 -5.82 -34.12 -4.40
CA ASN A 329 -7.10 -34.31 -5.10
C ASN A 329 -8.24 -33.31 -4.84
N ILE A 330 -8.14 -32.12 -5.44
CA ILE A 330 -9.32 -31.40 -5.98
C ILE A 330 -9.14 -31.19 -7.48
N SER A 331 -9.21 -32.30 -8.21
CA SER A 331 -9.53 -32.36 -9.64
C SER A 331 -10.64 -33.41 -9.82
N ALA A 332 -11.84 -33.14 -9.26
CA ALA A 332 -13.12 -33.77 -9.64
C ALA A 332 -14.23 -33.37 -8.66
N ALA A 333 -14.69 -32.13 -8.70
CA ALA A 333 -16.03 -31.79 -8.23
C ALA A 333 -16.38 -30.39 -8.75
N PHE A 334 -17.22 -30.33 -9.78
CA PHE A 334 -18.28 -29.35 -10.04
C PHE A 334 -18.68 -29.48 -11.51
N SER A 335 -19.08 -30.69 -11.89
CA SER A 335 -20.10 -30.90 -12.92
C SER A 335 -21.45 -30.92 -12.21
N ASN A 336 -22.41 -30.22 -12.82
CA ASN A 336 -23.86 -30.25 -12.55
C ASN A 336 -24.33 -29.67 -11.21
N ILE A 337 -24.98 -28.50 -11.29
CA ILE A 337 -26.40 -28.34 -10.94
C ILE A 337 -26.90 -27.12 -11.71
N THR A 338 -27.52 -27.41 -12.86
CA THR A 338 -28.64 -26.63 -13.40
C THR A 338 -29.91 -27.03 -12.63
N ASP A 339 -30.85 -26.09 -12.60
CA ASP A 339 -32.27 -26.26 -12.29
C ASP A 339 -32.66 -26.51 -10.82
N LEU A 340 -33.25 -25.49 -10.19
CA LEU A 340 -34.70 -25.49 -9.92
C LEU A 340 -35.18 -24.16 -9.34
N GLU A 341 -36.19 -23.63 -10.02
CA GLU A 341 -37.01 -22.45 -9.72
C GLU A 341 -37.79 -22.58 -8.40
N LYS A 342 -37.93 -21.46 -7.67
CA LYS A 342 -39.21 -20.76 -7.44
C LYS A 342 -39.03 -19.46 -6.68
#